data_AF-T0Y4N4-F1
#
_entry.id   AF-T0Y4N4-F1
#
_cell.length_a   1.000
_cell.length_b   1.000
_cell.length_c   1.000
_cell.angle_alpha   90.00
_cell.angle_beta   90.00
_cell.angle_gamma   90.00
#
_symmetry.space_group_name_H-M   'P 1'
#
loop_
_entity.id
_entity.type
_entity.pdbx_description
1 polymer ?
#
loop_
_entity_poly.entity_id
_entity_poly.type
_entity_poly.pdbx_seq_one_letter_code
_entity_poly.pdbx_strand_id
1 'polypeptide(L)'
;MSTASRIALVSARAALDHDDDLAPLQAALRAAGATVEIVCWDDAQVHWARFDVALVRSTWDYTWRLDDYLRWVEHAAARTRLFNPPALLRWNSDKHYLGELAQAGIATVPTYFLALDAPIEPALEAAHAAWPGADLVIKPSVSAGSRDTMRH
;
A
#
# COMPACT_ATOMS: atom_id res chain seq x y z
N MET A 1 15.74 -10.24 31.82
CA MET A 1 14.35 -9.77 31.57
C MET A 1 14.27 -9.45 30.08
N SER A 2 13.38 -10.10 29.33
CA SER A 2 13.13 -9.72 27.93
C SER A 2 12.48 -8.34 27.93
N THR A 3 13.09 -7.37 27.25
CA THR A 3 12.46 -6.06 27.04
C THR A 3 11.23 -6.25 26.16
N ALA A 4 10.14 -5.54 26.48
CA ALA A 4 8.93 -5.53 25.66
C ALA A 4 9.25 -4.99 24.25
N SER A 5 8.83 -5.71 23.21
CA SER A 5 9.04 -5.27 21.82
C SER A 5 8.38 -3.91 21.57
N ARG A 6 9.11 -2.98 20.98
CA ARG A 6 8.65 -1.66 20.53
C ARG A 6 8.19 -1.72 19.08
N ILE A 7 6.89 -1.53 18.86
CA ILE A 7 6.22 -1.65 17.57
C ILE A 7 5.71 -0.28 17.12
N ALA A 8 6.10 0.14 15.92
CA ALA A 8 5.46 1.24 15.23
C ALA A 8 4.32 0.71 14.34
N LEU A 9 3.08 1.17 14.57
CA LEU A 9 1.99 1.06 13.61
C LEU A 9 2.03 2.30 12.71
N VAL A 10 2.43 2.10 11.46
CA VAL A 10 2.67 3.19 10.52
C VAL A 10 1.39 3.53 9.78
N SER A 11 0.98 4.79 9.88
CA SER A 11 -0.21 5.37 9.25
C SER A 11 0.16 6.65 8.48
N ALA A 12 -0.84 7.35 7.98
CA ALA A 12 -0.75 8.70 7.41
C ALA A 12 -1.73 9.62 8.15
N ARG A 13 -1.39 10.91 8.23
CA ARG A 13 -2.22 11.89 8.95
C ARG A 13 -3.68 11.86 8.50
N ALA A 14 -3.90 11.79 7.19
CA ALA A 14 -5.21 11.78 6.57
C ALA A 14 -5.99 10.47 6.75
N ALA A 15 -5.40 9.43 7.35
CA ALA A 15 -6.02 8.12 7.51
C ALA A 15 -6.24 7.71 8.98
N LEU A 16 -5.71 8.48 9.95
CA LEU A 16 -5.79 8.14 11.37
C LEU A 16 -7.23 7.94 11.86
N ASP A 17 -8.16 8.75 11.38
CA ASP A 17 -9.58 8.69 11.75
C ASP A 17 -10.42 7.77 10.83
N HIS A 18 -9.77 7.07 9.90
CA HIS A 18 -10.43 6.23 8.89
C HIS A 18 -9.96 4.76 8.90
N ASP A 19 -8.93 4.44 9.69
CA ASP A 19 -8.44 3.07 9.87
C ASP A 19 -9.09 2.43 11.10
N ASP A 20 -10.27 1.85 10.90
CA ASP A 20 -11.05 1.18 11.95
C ASP A 20 -10.29 0.00 12.60
N ASP A 21 -9.28 -0.56 11.92
CA ASP A 21 -8.44 -1.64 12.43
C ASP A 21 -7.34 -1.14 13.38
N LEU A 22 -6.98 0.15 13.34
CA LEU A 22 -5.81 0.68 14.01
C LEU A 22 -5.92 0.60 15.54
N ALA A 23 -7.06 1.04 16.07
CA ALA A 23 -7.36 1.00 17.51
C ALA A 23 -7.43 -0.44 18.07
N PRO A 24 -8.21 -1.38 17.49
CA PRO A 24 -8.24 -2.76 18.00
C PRO A 24 -6.89 -3.46 17.86
N LEU A 25 -6.13 -3.23 16.79
CA LEU A 25 -4.78 -3.79 16.63
C LEU A 25 -3.82 -3.25 17.70
N GLN A 26 -3.83 -1.94 17.97
CA GLN A 26 -3.01 -1.34 19.02
C GLN A 26 -3.33 -1.95 20.39
N ALA A 27 -4.61 -2.11 20.71
CA ALA A 27 -5.05 -2.71 21.96
C ALA A 27 -4.59 -4.18 22.08
N ALA A 28 -4.76 -4.97 21.02
CA ALA A 28 -4.33 -6.38 21.00
C ALA A 28 -2.82 -6.54 21.18
N LEU A 29 -2.01 -5.73 20.50
CA LEU A 29 -0.54 -5.77 20.63
C LEU A 29 -0.07 -5.34 22.02
N ARG A 30 -0.72 -4.35 22.63
CA ARG A 30 -0.44 -3.96 24.03
C ARG A 30 -0.83 -5.07 25.01
N ALA A 31 -1.96 -5.73 24.81
CA ALA A 31 -2.38 -6.88 25.62
C ALA A 31 -1.40 -8.07 25.49
N ALA A 32 -0.74 -8.21 24.35
CA ALA A 32 0.34 -9.17 24.13
C ALA A 32 1.70 -8.74 24.73
N GLY A 33 1.77 -7.60 25.43
CA GLY A 33 2.97 -7.13 26.14
C GLY A 33 3.91 -6.26 25.31
N ALA A 34 3.51 -5.81 24.11
CA ALA A 34 4.31 -4.88 23.30
C ALA A 34 4.12 -3.42 23.72
N THR A 35 5.15 -2.61 23.52
CA THR A 35 5.03 -1.14 23.54
C THR A 35 4.68 -0.68 22.13
N VAL A 36 3.51 -0.05 21.95
CA VAL A 36 2.97 0.25 20.62
C VAL A 36 2.71 1.74 20.46
N GLU A 37 3.25 2.30 19.39
CA GLU A 37 3.09 3.69 18.99
C GLU A 37 2.49 3.77 17.57
N ILE A 38 1.53 4.66 17.37
CA ILE A 38 1.03 4.99 16.02
C ILE A 38 1.85 6.17 15.53
N VAL A 39 2.46 6.03 14.35
CA VAL A 39 3.34 7.06 13.76
C VAL A 39 2.93 7.34 12.33
N CYS A 40 3.03 8.60 11.90
CA CYS A 40 2.87 8.95 10.49
C CYS A 40 4.18 8.67 9.74
N TRP A 41 4.10 8.03 8.57
CA TRP A 41 5.29 7.67 7.80
C TRP A 41 6.12 8.89 7.37
N ASP A 42 5.46 10.02 7.13
CA ASP A 42 6.05 11.27 6.66
C ASP A 42 6.42 12.24 7.80
N ASP A 43 6.29 11.82 9.06
CA ASP A 43 6.72 12.62 10.21
C ASP A 43 8.25 12.56 10.37
N ALA A 44 8.90 13.67 10.01
CA ALA A 44 10.35 13.83 10.07
C ALA A 44 10.93 13.75 11.49
N GLN A 45 10.11 13.84 12.54
CA GLN A 45 10.55 13.72 13.94
C GLN A 45 10.64 12.25 14.41
N VAL A 46 10.19 11.29 13.59
CA VAL A 46 10.20 9.87 13.96
C VAL A 46 11.61 9.28 13.86
N HIS A 47 12.16 8.89 15.01
CA HIS A 47 13.44 8.18 15.09
C HIS A 47 13.25 6.66 14.91
N TRP A 48 13.27 6.17 13.67
CA TRP A 48 12.99 4.77 13.33
C TRP A 48 13.82 3.73 14.10
N ALA A 49 15.08 4.04 14.41
CA ALA A 49 15.98 3.14 15.15
C ALA A 49 15.53 2.80 16.59
N ARG A 50 14.51 3.49 17.12
CA ARG A 50 13.93 3.19 18.44
C ARG A 50 12.93 2.03 18.43
N PHE A 51 12.51 1.57 17.26
CA PHE A 51 11.53 0.49 17.10
C PHE A 51 12.23 -0.81 16.72
N ASP A 52 11.80 -1.90 17.33
CA ASP A 52 12.23 -3.25 16.95
C ASP A 52 11.58 -3.68 15.63
N VAL A 53 10.36 -3.18 15.37
CA VAL A 53 9.63 -3.43 14.14
C VAL A 53 8.67 -2.27 13.80
N ALA A 54 8.52 -1.97 12.52
CA ALA A 54 7.48 -1.09 12.00
C ALA A 54 6.55 -1.86 11.06
N LEU A 55 5.25 -1.77 11.30
CA LEU A 55 4.19 -2.42 10.54
C LEU A 55 3.41 -1.38 9.76
N VAL A 56 3.37 -1.51 8.43
CA VAL A 56 2.57 -0.63 7.56
C VAL A 56 1.09 -0.95 7.74
N ARG A 57 0.31 0.09 8.05
CA ARG A 57 -1.15 0.03 8.18
C ARG A 57 -1.80 0.92 7.12
N SER A 58 -2.06 2.17 7.48
CA SER A 58 -2.89 3.10 6.74
C SER A 58 -2.10 4.25 6.14
N THR A 59 -0.97 3.94 5.48
CA THR A 59 -0.16 4.92 4.73
C THR A 59 -0.80 5.31 3.39
N TRP A 60 -2.13 5.40 3.32
CA TRP A 60 -2.91 5.39 2.07
C TRP A 60 -2.68 6.61 1.17
N ASP A 61 -2.19 7.72 1.74
CA ASP A 61 -1.80 8.91 0.99
C ASP A 61 -0.56 8.71 0.12
N TYR A 62 0.17 7.58 0.25
CA TYR A 62 1.27 7.21 -0.65
C TYR A 62 0.85 7.26 -2.11
N THR A 63 -0.43 7.02 -2.39
CA THR A 63 -0.98 7.01 -3.75
C THR A 63 -0.84 8.37 -4.44
N TRP A 64 -0.70 9.46 -3.69
CA TRP A 64 -0.42 10.81 -4.20
C TRP A 64 1.07 11.16 -4.18
N ARG A 65 1.87 10.37 -3.47
CA ARG A 65 3.25 10.68 -3.07
C ARG A 65 4.14 9.44 -3.20
N LEU A 66 3.99 8.70 -4.30
CA LEU A 66 4.61 7.38 -4.45
C LEU A 66 6.13 7.45 -4.28
N ASP A 67 6.79 8.42 -4.92
CA ASP A 67 8.24 8.59 -4.83
C ASP A 67 8.71 8.92 -3.40
N ASP A 68 7.97 9.78 -2.68
CA ASP A 68 8.25 10.06 -1.27
C ASP A 68 8.11 8.81 -0.42
N TYR A 69 7.04 8.04 -0.65
CA TYR A 69 6.76 6.81 0.08
C TYR A 69 7.84 5.75 -0.17
N LEU A 70 8.26 5.55 -1.42
CA LEU A 70 9.33 4.60 -1.73
C LEU A 70 10.68 5.03 -1.14
N ARG A 71 10.98 6.34 -1.10
CA ARG A 71 12.13 6.87 -0.36
C ARG A 71 12.02 6.62 1.14
N TRP A 72 10.83 6.79 1.70
CA TRP A 72 10.57 6.49 3.11
C TRP A 72 10.77 5.01 3.42
N VAL A 73 10.28 4.10 2.57
CA VAL A 73 10.46 2.65 2.72
C VAL A 73 11.94 2.30 2.88
N GLU A 74 12.80 2.82 1.99
CA GLU A 74 14.25 2.61 2.08
C GLU A 74 14.87 3.24 3.34
N HIS A 75 14.45 4.46 3.67
CA HIS A 75 14.93 5.18 4.85
C HIS A 75 14.62 4.42 6.15
N ALA A 76 13.39 3.94 6.30
CA ALA A 76 12.92 3.22 7.47
C ALA A 76 13.57 1.82 7.54
N ALA A 77 13.63 1.09 6.42
CA ALA A 77 14.24 -0.24 6.37
C ALA A 77 15.73 -0.27 6.75
N ALA A 78 16.46 0.82 6.48
CA ALA A 78 17.85 0.95 6.91
C ALA A 78 18.02 1.16 8.42
N ARG A 79 16.93 1.42 9.17
CA ARG A 79 16.97 1.84 10.58
C ARG A 79 16.12 0.98 11.51
N THR A 80 15.10 0.32 10.98
CA THR A 80 14.24 -0.61 11.72
C THR A 80 13.82 -1.75 10.81
N ARG A 81 13.37 -2.87 11.40
CA ARG A 81 12.77 -3.95 10.64
C ARG A 81 11.38 -3.54 10.18
N LEU A 82 11.18 -3.32 8.89
CA LEU A 82 9.83 -3.27 8.34
C LEU A 82 9.24 -4.70 8.34
N PHE A 83 8.08 -4.88 8.97
CA PHE A 83 7.39 -6.18 8.97
C PHE A 83 6.97 -6.59 7.56
N ASN A 84 6.52 -5.62 6.76
CA ASN A 84 6.36 -5.76 5.32
C ASN A 84 7.72 -5.50 4.66
N PRO A 85 8.36 -6.48 4.01
CA PRO A 85 9.68 -6.28 3.44
C PRO A 85 9.68 -5.14 2.40
N PRO A 86 10.76 -4.35 2.28
CA PRO A 86 10.84 -3.23 1.32
C PRO A 86 10.51 -3.62 -0.12
N ALA A 87 10.99 -4.79 -0.55
CA ALA A 87 10.69 -5.33 -1.88
C ALA A 87 9.18 -5.57 -2.08
N LEU A 88 8.49 -6.08 -1.06
CA LEU A 88 7.05 -6.30 -1.10
C LEU A 88 6.28 -4.98 -1.17
N LEU A 89 6.68 -3.99 -0.36
CA LEU A 89 6.04 -2.67 -0.35
C LEU A 89 6.21 -1.96 -1.70
N ARG A 90 7.39 -2.04 -2.32
CA ARG A 90 7.62 -1.49 -3.66
C ARG A 90 6.76 -2.21 -4.71
N TRP A 91 6.76 -3.54 -4.67
CA TRP A 91 6.05 -4.37 -5.64
C TRP A 91 4.53 -4.18 -5.58
N ASN A 92 3.94 -4.15 -4.38
CA ASN A 92 2.49 -4.08 -4.23
C ASN A 92 1.90 -2.64 -4.25
N SER A 93 2.74 -1.61 -4.30
CA SER A 93 2.30 -0.21 -4.41
C SER A 93 1.70 0.13 -5.78
N ASP A 94 1.96 -0.71 -6.79
CA ASP A 94 1.44 -0.59 -8.14
C ASP A 94 0.71 -1.89 -8.57
N LYS A 95 -0.56 -1.78 -8.97
CA LYS A 95 -1.41 -2.91 -9.39
C LYS A 95 -0.88 -3.72 -10.58
N HIS A 96 0.23 -3.35 -11.22
CA HIS A 96 0.95 -4.24 -12.14
C HIS A 96 1.28 -5.61 -11.52
N TYR A 97 1.39 -5.69 -10.18
CA TYR A 97 1.51 -6.98 -9.48
C TYR A 97 0.37 -7.97 -9.82
N LEU A 98 -0.83 -7.49 -10.17
CA LEU A 98 -1.93 -8.36 -10.60
C LEU A 98 -1.63 -9.06 -11.92
N GLY A 99 -0.91 -8.40 -12.84
CA GLY A 99 -0.45 -9.02 -14.09
C GLY A 99 0.57 -10.12 -13.83
N GLU A 100 1.51 -9.88 -12.94
CA GLU A 100 2.51 -10.89 -12.53
C GLU A 100 1.86 -12.10 -11.83
N LEU A 101 0.87 -11.87 -10.95
CA LEU A 101 0.09 -12.93 -10.33
C LEU A 101 -0.69 -13.76 -11.36
N ALA A 102 -1.32 -13.11 -12.34
CA ALA A 102 -2.02 -13.80 -13.43
C ALA A 102 -1.07 -14.67 -14.26
N GLN A 103 0.13 -14.17 -14.59
CA GLN A 103 1.18 -14.92 -15.29
C GLN A 103 1.67 -16.14 -14.48
N ALA A 104 1.64 -16.05 -13.15
CA ALA A 104 1.94 -17.16 -12.25
C ALA A 104 0.76 -18.16 -12.06
N GLY A 105 -0.37 -17.97 -12.76
CA GLY A 105 -1.54 -18.84 -12.69
C GLY A 105 -2.48 -18.57 -11.51
N ILE A 106 -2.30 -17.44 -10.82
CA ILE A 106 -3.19 -17.00 -9.74
C ILE A 106 -4.35 -16.23 -10.36
N ALA A 107 -5.58 -16.60 -10.02
CA ALA A 107 -6.77 -15.95 -10.57
C ALA A 107 -6.84 -14.47 -10.13
N THR A 108 -6.84 -13.57 -11.09
CA THR A 108 -7.08 -12.13 -10.89
C THR A 108 -8.20 -11.65 -11.82
N VAL A 109 -8.75 -10.46 -11.56
CA VAL A 109 -9.63 -9.80 -12.54
C VAL A 109 -8.82 -9.55 -13.82
N PRO A 110 -9.30 -9.96 -15.01
CA PRO A 110 -8.65 -9.65 -16.28
C PRO A 110 -8.39 -8.14 -16.37
N THR A 111 -7.14 -7.76 -16.61
CA THR A 111 -6.69 -6.37 -16.54
C THR A 111 -5.87 -6.03 -17.78
N TYR A 112 -6.19 -4.91 -18.41
CA TYR A 112 -5.40 -4.30 -19.47
C TYR A 112 -4.61 -3.14 -18.87
N PHE A 113 -3.29 -3.13 -19.03
CA PHE A 113 -2.43 -2.06 -18.52
C PHE A 113 -2.12 -1.07 -19.64
N LEU A 114 -2.57 0.17 -19.45
CA LEU A 114 -2.29 1.28 -20.37
C LEU A 114 -0.99 1.98 -19.94
N ALA A 115 -0.07 2.19 -20.88
CA ALA A 115 1.11 3.02 -20.64
C ALA A 115 0.71 4.50 -20.47
N LEU A 116 1.44 5.25 -19.64
CA LEU A 116 1.10 6.65 -19.28
C LEU A 116 0.86 7.57 -20.48
N ASP A 117 1.62 7.37 -21.57
CA ASP A 117 1.55 8.23 -22.76
C ASP A 117 0.79 7.59 -23.93
N ALA A 118 0.12 6.45 -23.70
CA ALA A 118 -0.66 5.78 -24.73
C ALA A 118 -2.08 6.37 -24.82
N PRO A 119 -2.64 6.52 -26.04
CA PRO A 119 -4.02 6.95 -26.22
C PRO A 119 -4.98 5.94 -25.60
N ILE A 120 -6.06 6.43 -25.00
CA ILE A 120 -7.02 5.59 -24.28
C ILE A 120 -7.97 4.84 -25.23
N GLU A 121 -8.30 5.43 -26.39
CA GLU A 121 -9.29 4.88 -27.32
C GLU A 121 -8.89 3.50 -27.84
N PRO A 122 -7.67 3.27 -28.36
CA PRO A 122 -7.26 1.93 -28.80
C PRO A 122 -7.24 0.91 -27.67
N ALA A 123 -6.98 1.34 -26.44
CA ALA A 123 -6.96 0.47 -25.27
C ALA A 123 -8.37 0.06 -24.85
N LEU A 124 -9.35 0.97 -24.93
CA LEU A 124 -10.75 0.66 -24.70
C LEU A 124 -11.30 -0.27 -25.78
N GLU A 125 -10.96 -0.02 -27.04
CA GLU A 125 -11.33 -0.92 -28.15
C GLU A 125 -10.77 -2.33 -27.94
N ALA A 126 -9.49 -2.44 -27.58
CA ALA A 126 -8.86 -3.71 -27.26
C ALA A 126 -9.51 -4.41 -26.05
N ALA A 127 -9.84 -3.66 -25.00
CA ALA A 127 -10.52 -4.19 -23.81
C ALA A 127 -11.93 -4.71 -24.12
N HIS A 128 -12.74 -3.94 -24.86
CA HIS A 128 -14.08 -4.36 -25.29
C HIS A 128 -14.04 -5.58 -26.22
N ALA A 129 -13.05 -5.65 -27.11
CA ALA A 129 -12.85 -6.81 -27.97
C ALA A 129 -12.42 -8.06 -27.17
N ALA A 130 -11.57 -7.90 -26.15
CA ALA A 130 -11.14 -8.97 -25.27
C ALA A 130 -12.25 -9.46 -24.32
N TRP A 131 -13.16 -8.57 -23.92
CA TRP A 131 -14.24 -8.86 -22.98
C TRP A 131 -15.61 -8.38 -23.49
N PRO A 132 -16.18 -9.05 -24.51
CA PRO A 132 -17.43 -8.61 -25.12
C PRO A 132 -18.59 -8.59 -24.13
N GLY A 133 -19.25 -7.43 -24.01
CA GLY A 133 -20.43 -7.24 -23.16
C GLY A 133 -20.15 -7.07 -21.67
N ALA A 134 -18.88 -6.96 -21.27
CA ALA A 134 -18.51 -6.67 -19.89
C ALA A 134 -18.58 -5.16 -19.59
N ASP A 135 -18.98 -4.82 -18.37
CA ASP A 135 -18.73 -3.48 -17.81
C ASP A 135 -17.23 -3.34 -17.53
N LEU A 136 -16.63 -2.22 -17.96
CA LEU A 136 -15.22 -1.96 -17.70
C LEU A 136 -15.05 -1.05 -16.47
N VAL A 137 -13.97 -1.25 -15.73
CA VAL A 137 -13.55 -0.35 -14.66
C VAL A 137 -12.18 0.23 -15.02
N ILE A 138 -12.13 1.55 -15.13
CA ILE A 138 -10.90 2.30 -15.38
C ILE A 138 -10.44 2.90 -14.06
N LYS A 139 -9.16 2.71 -13.73
CA LYS A 139 -8.53 3.23 -12.51
C LYS A 139 -7.03 3.38 -12.69
N PRO A 140 -6.36 4.28 -11.95
CA PRO A 140 -4.91 4.32 -11.90
C PRO A 140 -4.35 3.02 -11.32
N SER A 141 -3.19 2.60 -11.82
CA SER A 141 -2.48 1.42 -11.30
C SER A 141 -2.04 1.64 -9.84
N VAL A 142 -1.57 2.85 -9.54
CA VAL A 142 -1.27 3.35 -8.19
C VAL A 142 -2.47 4.14 -7.67
N SER A 143 -3.27 3.55 -6.77
CA SER A 143 -4.45 4.18 -6.17
C SER A 143 -4.98 3.38 -4.98
N ALA A 144 -5.76 4.03 -4.12
CA ALA A 144 -6.52 3.43 -3.03
C ALA A 144 -7.87 4.17 -2.87
N GLY A 145 -8.82 3.56 -2.15
CA GLY A 145 -10.08 4.23 -1.77
C GLY A 145 -10.97 4.69 -2.94
N SER A 146 -11.00 3.94 -4.04
CA SER A 146 -11.77 4.28 -5.26
C SER A 146 -11.37 5.58 -5.96
N ARG A 147 -10.21 6.16 -5.61
CA ARG A 147 -9.68 7.34 -6.26
C ARG A 147 -9.57 7.15 -7.77
N ASP A 148 -10.07 8.14 -8.53
CA ASP A 148 -10.05 8.20 -10.00
C ASP A 148 -10.55 6.90 -10.64
N THR A 149 -11.48 6.22 -9.98
CA THR A 149 -12.06 4.97 -10.47
C THR A 149 -13.42 5.26 -11.09
N MET A 150 -13.62 4.81 -12.32
CA MET A 150 -14.88 4.98 -13.05
C MET A 150 -15.32 3.66 -13.68
N ARG A 151 -16.63 3.53 -13.85
CA ARG A 151 -17.25 2.50 -14.68
C ARG A 151 -17.41 3.06 -16.09
N HIS A 152 -17.05 2.27 -17.10
CA HIS A 152 -17.18 2.58 -18.52
C HIS A 152 -18.07 1.54 -19.19
#